data_AF-A0A9D7D559-F1
#
_entry.id   AF-A0A9D7D559-F1
#
_cell.length_a   1.000
_cell.length_b   1.000
_cell.length_c   1.000
_cell.angle_alpha   90.00
_cell.angle_beta   90.00
_cell.angle_gamma   90.00
#
_symmetry.space_group_name_H-M   'P 1'
#
loop_
_entity.id
_entity.type
_entity.pdbx_description
1 polymer ?
#
loop_
_entity_poly.entity_id
_entity_poly.type
_entity_poly.pdbx_seq_one_letter_code
_entity_poly.pdbx_strand_id
1 'polypeptide(L)'
;MNTAGDTSFGGVGLEWRWDFADGWALEPGVGYVFHDGAVENPYPGGSPENVAFSEDHLLLGSEDLFRTSIGLTRDFEGPWEGQVFFEHLSHGQIIGSGHNQGVDQIGIRFGYQLGRD
;
A
#
# COMPACT_ATOMS: atom_id res chain seq x y z
N MET A 1 4.97 2.46 8.68
CA MET A 1 6.12 1.97 9.46
C MET A 1 5.74 0.64 10.07
N ASN A 2 6.43 -0.43 9.68
CA ASN A 2 6.31 -1.73 10.34
C ASN A 2 7.20 -1.71 11.59
N THR A 3 6.60 -1.92 12.78
CA THR A 3 7.31 -1.89 14.06
C THR A 3 7.98 -3.22 14.42
N ALA A 4 7.69 -4.30 13.68
CA ALA A 4 8.34 -5.60 13.81
C ALA A 4 9.69 -5.65 13.07
N GLY A 5 10.02 -4.63 12.26
CA GLY A 5 11.31 -4.52 11.56
C GLY A 5 11.31 -5.07 10.13
N ASP A 6 10.16 -5.49 9.60
CA ASP A 6 10.03 -5.84 8.18
C ASP A 6 9.85 -4.57 7.32
N THR A 7 9.30 -4.74 6.13
CA THR A 7 9.07 -3.67 5.15
C THR A 7 8.25 -2.50 5.72
N SER A 8 8.86 -1.33 5.71
CA SER A 8 8.23 -0.01 5.79
C SER A 8 8.24 0.66 4.41
N PHE A 9 7.23 1.47 4.14
CA PHE A 9 7.15 2.25 2.91
C PHE A 9 6.60 3.65 3.17
N GLY A 10 6.89 4.55 2.23
CA GLY A 10 6.35 5.90 2.19
C GLY A 10 6.16 6.32 0.73
N GLY A 11 5.18 7.16 0.45
CA GLY A 11 4.89 7.53 -0.93
C GLY A 11 3.92 8.68 -1.07
N VAL A 12 3.59 8.94 -2.33
CA VAL A 12 2.68 10.01 -2.76
C VAL A 12 1.67 9.44 -3.75
N GLY A 13 0.50 10.05 -3.82
CA GLY A 13 -0.55 9.58 -4.72
C GLY A 13 -1.66 10.60 -4.89
N LEU A 14 -2.58 10.23 -5.77
CA LEU A 14 -3.82 10.93 -6.03
C LEU A 14 -4.97 10.00 -5.64
N GLU A 15 -5.94 10.54 -4.92
CA GLU A 15 -7.20 9.88 -4.57
C GLU A 15 -8.34 10.75 -5.06
N TRP A 16 -9.36 10.13 -5.65
CA TRP A 16 -10.52 10.84 -6.20
C TRP A 16 -11.75 10.49 -5.38
N ARG A 17 -12.34 11.50 -4.75
CA ARG A 17 -13.58 11.32 -4.00
C ARG A 17 -14.79 11.39 -4.93
N TRP A 18 -15.58 10.32 -4.92
CA TRP A 18 -16.87 10.28 -5.59
C TRP A 18 -18.00 10.06 -4.58
N ASP A 19 -18.69 11.13 -4.21
CA ASP A 19 -19.87 11.06 -3.36
C ASP A 19 -21.04 10.43 -4.15
N PHE A 20 -21.51 9.27 -3.68
CA PHE A 20 -22.55 8.49 -4.35
C PHE A 20 -23.87 8.42 -3.57
N ALA A 21 -23.84 8.76 -2.28
CA ALA A 21 -25.00 8.93 -1.42
C ALA A 21 -24.67 9.94 -0.31
N ASP A 22 -25.69 10.40 0.43
CA ASP A 22 -25.48 11.39 1.48
C ASP A 22 -24.49 10.89 2.55
N GLY A 23 -23.39 11.62 2.67
CA GLY A 23 -22.27 11.31 3.56
C GLY A 23 -21.54 9.99 3.24
N TRP A 24 -21.64 9.47 2.01
CA TRP A 24 -20.90 8.30 1.56
C TRP A 24 -20.12 8.59 0.27
N ALA A 25 -18.87 8.16 0.22
CA ALA A 25 -18.02 8.30 -0.95
C ALA A 25 -17.24 7.02 -1.27
N LEU A 26 -16.96 6.82 -2.55
CA LEU A 26 -16.00 5.86 -3.05
C LEU A 26 -14.73 6.59 -3.47
N GLU A 27 -13.57 6.06 -3.10
CA GLU A 27 -12.27 6.73 -3.28
C GLU A 27 -11.25 5.82 -3.97
N PRO A 28 -11.29 5.66 -5.31
CA PRO A 28 -10.19 5.06 -6.04
C PRO A 28 -8.94 5.93 -5.95
N GLY A 29 -7.78 5.30 -5.90
CA GLY A 29 -6.50 5.98 -5.81
C GLY A 29 -5.40 5.30 -6.60
N VAL A 30 -4.44 6.11 -7.04
CA VAL A 30 -3.17 5.66 -7.62
C VAL A 30 -2.03 6.41 -6.97
N GLY A 31 -0.88 5.77 -6.86
CA GLY A 31 0.28 6.39 -6.25
C GLY A 31 1.57 5.66 -6.58
N TYR A 32 2.62 6.14 -5.93
CA TYR A 32 3.97 5.66 -6.09
C TYR A 32 4.65 5.69 -4.73
N VAL A 33 5.28 4.57 -4.35
CA VAL A 33 5.85 4.36 -3.02
C VAL A 33 7.29 3.90 -3.14
N PHE A 34 8.10 4.29 -2.17
CA PHE A 34 9.43 3.72 -1.91
C PHE A 34 9.38 2.91 -0.62
N HIS A 35 10.14 1.82 -0.54
CA HIS A 35 10.21 0.98 0.64
C HIS A 35 11.63 0.56 1.00
N ASP A 36 11.80 0.06 2.21
CA ASP A 36 13.06 -0.51 2.71
C ASP A 36 13.07 -2.06 2.76
N GLY A 37 12.01 -2.69 2.26
CA GLY A 37 11.89 -4.16 2.14
C GLY A 37 12.82 -4.80 1.11
N ALA A 38 12.86 -6.13 1.10
CA ALA A 38 13.74 -6.89 0.21
C ALA A 38 13.28 -6.82 -1.27
N VAL A 39 14.23 -6.55 -2.16
CA VAL A 39 14.01 -6.52 -3.62
C VAL A 39 14.25 -7.90 -4.22
N GLU A 40 15.38 -8.53 -3.86
CA GLU A 40 15.79 -9.85 -4.32
C GLU A 40 16.37 -10.67 -3.16
N ASN A 41 16.52 -11.98 -3.40
CA ASN A 41 17.22 -12.85 -2.47
C ASN A 41 18.74 -12.79 -2.72
N PRO A 42 19.56 -12.38 -1.74
CA PRO A 42 20.99 -12.22 -1.93
C PRO A 42 21.77 -13.55 -1.90
N TYR A 43 21.14 -14.66 -1.52
CA TYR A 43 21.78 -15.96 -1.36
C TYR A 43 21.66 -16.83 -2.62
N PRO A 44 22.65 -17.70 -2.92
CA PRO A 44 22.59 -18.61 -4.06
C PRO A 44 21.35 -19.51 -4.02
N GLY A 45 20.69 -19.68 -5.17
CA GLY A 45 19.49 -20.51 -5.29
C GLY A 45 19.71 -21.94 -4.80
N GLY A 46 18.76 -22.44 -4.01
CA GLY A 46 18.79 -23.80 -3.45
C GLY A 46 19.69 -23.98 -2.22
N SER A 47 20.38 -22.93 -1.76
CA SER A 47 21.04 -22.95 -0.45
C SER A 47 20.02 -22.89 0.70
N PRO A 48 20.32 -23.46 1.89
CA PRO A 48 19.46 -23.33 3.06
C PRO A 48 19.16 -21.86 3.42
N GLU A 49 20.12 -20.96 3.24
CA GLU A 49 19.97 -19.52 3.50
C GLU A 49 19.03 -18.85 2.51
N ASN A 50 19.07 -19.25 1.23
CA ASN A 50 18.14 -18.76 0.22
C ASN A 50 16.69 -19.14 0.57
N VAL A 51 16.46 -20.37 1.03
CA VAL A 51 15.13 -20.82 1.47
C VAL A 51 14.68 -20.01 2.69
N ALA A 52 15.51 -19.94 3.75
CA ALA A 52 15.17 -19.21 4.96
C ALA A 52 14.87 -17.72 4.71
N PHE A 53 15.68 -17.04 3.88
CA PHE A 53 15.43 -15.64 3.56
C PHE A 53 14.10 -15.43 2.82
N SER A 54 13.77 -16.32 1.89
CA SER A 54 12.52 -16.23 1.11
C SER A 54 11.28 -16.57 1.91
N GLU A 55 11.41 -17.28 3.03
CA GLU A 55 10.31 -17.56 3.97
C GLU A 55 9.97 -16.33 4.82
N ASP A 56 10.98 -15.53 5.16
CA ASP A 56 10.82 -14.37 6.05
C ASP A 56 10.60 -13.04 5.32
N HIS A 57 10.90 -12.96 4.02
CA HIS A 57 10.87 -11.69 3.27
C HIS A 57 9.99 -11.76 2.02
N LEU A 58 9.25 -10.66 1.79
CA LEU A 58 8.64 -10.40 0.50
C LEU A 58 9.71 -9.88 -0.47
N LEU A 59 9.89 -10.56 -1.60
CA LEU A 59 10.78 -10.16 -2.69
C LEU A 59 10.00 -9.28 -3.67
N LEU A 60 10.16 -7.97 -3.52
CA LEU A 60 9.36 -6.95 -4.18
C LEU A 60 9.90 -6.53 -5.56
N GLY A 61 11.09 -6.96 -5.95
CA GLY A 61 11.64 -6.80 -7.31
C GLY A 61 12.06 -5.39 -7.72
N SER A 62 11.60 -4.36 -7.03
CA SER A 62 12.08 -2.98 -7.13
C SER A 62 12.03 -2.31 -5.76
N GLU A 63 12.78 -1.23 -5.55
CA GLU A 63 12.68 -0.39 -4.33
C GLU A 63 11.47 0.56 -4.38
N ASP A 64 10.93 0.75 -5.58
CA ASP A 64 9.81 1.63 -5.92
C ASP A 64 8.65 0.83 -6.52
N LEU A 65 7.44 1.07 -6.03
CA LEU A 65 6.23 0.35 -6.44
C LEU A 65 5.12 1.34 -6.82
N PHE A 66 4.25 0.92 -7.74
CA PHE A 66 2.95 1.57 -7.90
C PHE A 66 2.03 1.16 -6.76
N ARG A 67 1.21 2.12 -6.31
CA ARG A 67 0.09 1.90 -5.40
C ARG A 67 -1.21 2.01 -6.19
N THR A 68 -2.09 1.03 -6.04
CA THR A 68 -3.49 1.15 -6.46
C THR A 68 -4.37 0.93 -5.23
N SER A 69 -5.41 1.74 -5.06
CA SER A 69 -6.26 1.64 -3.88
C SER A 69 -7.72 1.90 -4.20
N ILE A 70 -8.57 1.44 -3.30
CA ILE A 70 -9.99 1.79 -3.27
C ILE A 70 -10.44 1.92 -1.81
N GLY A 71 -11.12 3.02 -1.50
CA GLY A 71 -11.71 3.31 -0.20
C GLY A 71 -13.22 3.45 -0.26
N LEU A 72 -13.91 3.04 0.80
CA LEU A 72 -15.30 3.40 1.07
C LEU A 72 -15.32 4.28 2.32
N THR A 73 -15.76 5.52 2.14
CA THR A 73 -15.76 6.57 3.18
C THR A 73 -17.17 6.86 3.66
N ARG A 74 -17.30 7.14 4.96
CA ARG A 74 -18.48 7.67 5.63
C ARG A 74 -18.14 8.98 6.34
N ASP A 75 -18.88 10.04 6.01
CA ASP A 75 -18.84 11.30 6.76
C ASP A 75 -19.61 11.19 8.07
N PHE A 76 -19.06 11.69 9.17
CA PHE A 76 -19.73 11.81 10.45
C PHE A 76 -20.18 13.25 10.70
N GLU A 77 -20.83 13.50 11.83
CA GLU A 77 -21.21 14.85 12.23
C GLU A 77 -19.96 15.74 12.41
N GLY A 78 -20.01 16.95 11.84
CA GLY A 78 -18.89 17.89 11.79
C GLY A 78 -17.82 17.48 10.77
N PRO A 79 -16.53 17.77 11.05
CA PRO A 79 -15.43 17.58 10.08
C PRO A 79 -14.88 16.15 10.03
N TRP A 80 -15.55 15.16 10.60
CA TRP A 80 -14.97 13.82 10.77
C TRP A 80 -15.40 12.85 9.69
N GLU A 81 -14.51 11.93 9.32
CA GLU A 81 -14.83 10.81 8.44
C GLU A 81 -14.13 9.53 8.86
N GLY A 82 -14.67 8.40 8.42
CA GLY A 82 -14.07 7.08 8.56
C GLY A 82 -14.06 6.37 7.23
N GLN A 83 -12.98 5.66 6.92
CA GLN A 83 -12.80 4.94 5.67
C GLN A 83 -12.33 3.52 5.94
N VAL A 84 -12.94 2.54 5.25
CA VAL A 84 -12.33 1.22 5.04
C VAL A 84 -11.67 1.24 3.68
N PHE A 85 -10.43 0.76 3.58
CA PHE A 85 -9.68 0.77 2.34
C PHE A 85 -8.97 -0.55 2.07
N PHE A 86 -8.73 -0.79 0.80
CA PHE A 86 -7.81 -1.79 0.30
C PHE A 86 -6.76 -1.10 -0.59
N GLU A 87 -5.50 -1.51 -0.49
CA GLU A 87 -4.44 -1.08 -1.38
C GLU A 87 -3.51 -2.22 -1.77
N HIS A 88 -3.00 -2.15 -2.99
CA HIS A 88 -2.06 -3.09 -3.56
C HIS A 88 -0.80 -2.33 -4.00
N LEU A 89 0.37 -2.85 -3.63
CA LEU A 89 1.67 -2.33 -4.00
C LEU A 89 2.38 -3.33 -4.93
N SER A 90 2.78 -2.89 -6.13
CA SER A 90 3.62 -3.69 -7.02
C SER A 90 4.32 -2.84 -8.09
N HIS A 91 5.40 -3.35 -8.69
CA HIS A 91 6.05 -2.67 -9.81
C HIS A 91 5.43 -3.00 -11.18
N GLY A 92 4.42 -3.88 -11.21
CA GLY A 92 3.64 -4.23 -12.40
C GLY A 92 4.44 -4.80 -13.58
N GLN A 93 5.70 -5.20 -13.37
CA GLN A 93 6.69 -5.51 -14.44
C GLN A 93 6.97 -4.34 -15.40
N ILE A 94 6.68 -3.10 -14.97
CA ILE A 94 6.90 -1.88 -15.79
C ILE A 94 8.20 -1.18 -15.35
N ILE A 95 8.39 -1.02 -14.04
CA ILE A 95 9.53 -0.29 -13.44
C ILE A 95 10.57 -1.21 -12.79
N GLY A 96 10.29 -2.51 -12.77
CA GLY A 96 11.20 -3.56 -12.29
C GLY A 96 10.95 -4.86 -13.05
N SER A 97 11.83 -5.83 -12.88
CA SER A 97 11.75 -7.15 -13.53
C SER A 97 12.08 -8.26 -12.55
N GLY A 98 11.53 -9.45 -12.75
CA GLY A 98 11.79 -10.60 -11.89
C GLY A 98 10.70 -10.78 -10.84
N HIS A 99 11.07 -11.04 -9.59
CA HIS A 99 10.12 -11.26 -8.49
C HIS A 99 9.20 -10.05 -8.32
N ASN A 100 7.93 -10.29 -8.04
CA ASN A 100 6.95 -9.24 -7.78
C ASN A 100 5.85 -9.81 -6.89
N GLN A 101 6.20 -10.19 -5.67
CA GLN A 101 5.20 -10.80 -4.78
C GLN A 101 4.08 -9.82 -4.43
N GLY A 102 4.39 -8.52 -4.49
CA GLY A 102 3.47 -7.45 -4.15
C GLY A 102 3.12 -7.44 -2.66
N VAL A 103 2.40 -6.40 -2.24
CA VAL A 103 1.87 -6.29 -0.88
C VAL A 103 0.44 -5.81 -0.95
N ASP A 104 -0.46 -6.53 -0.29
CA ASP A 104 -1.85 -6.14 -0.12
C ASP A 104 -2.10 -5.67 1.31
N GLN A 105 -2.82 -4.57 1.46
CA GLN A 105 -3.23 -4.06 2.76
C GLN A 105 -4.72 -3.75 2.77
N ILE A 106 -5.37 -4.15 3.86
CA ILE A 106 -6.73 -3.73 4.20
C ILE A 106 -6.68 -3.02 5.55
N GLY A 107 -7.41 -1.92 5.68
CA GLY A 107 -7.37 -1.14 6.91
C GLY A 107 -8.52 -0.16 7.08
N ILE A 108 -8.45 0.57 8.18
CA ILE A 108 -9.37 1.64 8.54
C ILE A 108 -8.57 2.92 8.71
N ARG A 109 -9.11 4.04 8.22
CA ARG A 109 -8.56 5.40 8.43
C ARG A 109 -9.64 6.27 9.06
N PHE A 110 -9.23 7.21 9.90
CA PHE A 110 -10.08 8.27 10.42
C PHE A 110 -9.50 9.61 9.96
N GLY A 111 -10.35 10.46 9.39
CA GLY A 111 -9.97 11.72 8.78
C GLY A 111 -10.64 12.91 9.45
N TYR A 112 -9.96 14.06 9.36
CA TYR A 112 -10.50 15.38 9.69
C TYR A 112 -10.48 16.23 8.41
N GLN A 113 -11.65 16.70 7.99
CA GLN A 113 -11.85 17.50 6.79
C GLN A 113 -11.71 18.98 7.14
N LEU A 114 -10.64 19.61 6.67
CA LEU A 114 -10.42 21.05 6.84
C LEU A 114 -11.46 21.85 6.05
N GLY A 115 -12.13 22.79 6.71
CA GLY A 115 -13.10 23.70 6.08
C GLY A 115 -14.53 23.17 5.98
N ARG A 116 -14.84 22.07 6.68
CA ARG A 116 -16.20 21.56 6.86
C ARG A 116 -16.65 21.85 8.30
N ASP A 117 -17.80 22.50 8.44
CA ASP A 117 -18.38 22.92 9.72
C ASP A 117 -19.33 21.85 10.29
#